data_AF-A0A523RGC9-F1
#
_entry.id   AF-A0A523RGC9-F1
#
_cell.length_a   1.000
_cell.length_b   1.000
_cell.length_c   1.000
_cell.angle_alpha   90.00
_cell.angle_beta   90.00
_cell.angle_gamma   90.00
#
_symmetry.space_group_name_H-M   'P 1'
#
loop_
_entity.id
_entity.type
_entity.pdbx_description
1 polymer ?
#
loop_
_entity_poly.entity_id
_entity_poly.type
_entity_poly.pdbx_seq_one_letter_code
_entity_poly.pdbx_strand_id
1 'polypeptide(L)'
;MTAEEIIDPYERILHNMREYPNDIPIVDGNVSEAFKAYIGLLFTPEEAEVAQYLSVKPQSINRIAKKSGKSKEEIKEILEEMTNSGIIQDIGGYSYFLAMAHLLNMGFKNSKTFERLG
;
A
#
# COMPACT_ATOMS: atom_id res chain seq x y z
N MET A 1 4.80 -2.04 -27.27
CA MET A 1 4.53 -2.38 -25.86
C MET A 1 5.82 -2.10 -25.11
N THR A 2 5.90 -0.98 -24.42
CA THR A 2 7.08 -0.63 -23.63
C THR A 2 7.06 -1.50 -22.39
N ALA A 3 8.11 -2.31 -22.19
CA ALA A 3 8.34 -3.03 -20.96
C ALA A 3 8.36 -1.99 -19.83
N GLU A 4 7.34 -1.96 -18.98
CA GLU A 4 7.49 -1.35 -17.67
C GLU A 4 8.65 -2.12 -17.01
N GLU A 5 9.74 -1.43 -16.70
CA GLU A 5 10.80 -1.99 -15.88
C GLU A 5 10.16 -2.66 -14.67
N ILE A 6 10.60 -3.88 -14.36
CA ILE A 6 10.19 -4.62 -13.17
C ILE A 6 10.75 -3.83 -11.98
N ILE A 7 10.00 -2.82 -11.57
CA ILE A 7 10.25 -2.05 -10.36
C ILE A 7 9.75 -2.93 -9.22
N ASP A 8 10.61 -3.13 -8.22
CA ASP A 8 10.25 -3.82 -6.99
C ASP A 8 8.91 -3.28 -6.43
N PRO A 9 7.96 -4.15 -6.02
CA PRO A 9 6.64 -3.70 -5.58
C PRO A 9 6.70 -2.66 -4.45
N TYR A 10 7.67 -2.76 -3.54
CA TYR A 10 7.83 -1.80 -2.45
C TYR A 10 8.31 -0.43 -2.97
N GLU A 11 9.23 -0.40 -3.93
CA GLU A 11 9.65 0.83 -4.60
C GLU A 11 8.49 1.49 -5.35
N ARG A 12 7.61 0.69 -5.97
CA ARG A 12 6.39 1.22 -6.60
C ARG A 12 5.42 1.80 -5.57
N ILE A 13 5.22 1.14 -4.43
CA ILE A 13 4.39 1.66 -3.34
C ILE A 13 4.93 3.01 -2.86
N LEU A 14 6.24 3.09 -2.58
CA LEU A 14 6.91 4.32 -2.15
C LEU A 14 6.73 5.44 -3.18
N HIS A 15 6.92 5.13 -4.46
CA HIS A 15 6.69 6.07 -5.55
C HIS A 15 5.25 6.58 -5.55
N ASN A 16 4.25 5.71 -5.42
CA ASN A 16 2.85 6.11 -5.41
C ASN A 16 2.50 6.94 -4.17
N MET A 17 3.13 6.69 -3.02
CA MET A 17 2.94 7.50 -1.82
C MET A 17 3.50 8.92 -1.97
N ARG A 18 4.46 9.18 -2.86
CA ARG A 18 4.93 10.54 -3.14
C ARG A 18 3.84 11.47 -3.70
N GLU A 19 2.72 10.91 -4.16
CA GLU A 19 1.54 11.69 -4.58
C GLU A 19 0.81 12.36 -3.41
N TYR A 20 1.16 12.08 -2.14
CA TYR A 20 0.57 12.80 -1.00
C TYR A 20 0.91 14.29 -1.06
N PRO A 21 -0.03 15.19 -0.69
CA PRO A 21 0.24 16.63 -0.66
C PRO A 21 1.43 17.05 0.20
N ASN A 22 1.74 16.29 1.25
CA ASN A 22 2.86 16.54 2.17
C ASN A 22 4.10 15.68 1.86
N ASP A 23 4.10 14.97 0.71
CA ASP A 23 5.08 13.95 0.34
C ASP A 23 5.24 12.87 1.46
N ILE A 24 6.29 12.05 1.36
CA ILE A 24 6.72 11.09 2.37
C ILE A 24 8.02 11.54 3.03
N PRO A 25 8.50 10.89 4.10
CA PRO A 25 9.79 11.24 4.70
C PRO A 25 10.97 11.14 3.72
N ILE A 26 11.52 12.30 3.32
CA ILE A 26 12.68 12.45 2.42
C ILE A 26 13.90 12.93 3.21
N VAL A 27 15.07 12.36 2.92
CA VAL A 27 16.39 12.79 3.41
C VAL A 27 17.33 12.92 2.20
N ASP A 28 17.99 14.08 2.06
CA ASP A 28 18.92 14.36 0.95
C ASP A 28 18.32 14.09 -0.45
N GLY A 29 17.04 14.39 -0.62
CA GLY A 29 16.32 14.20 -1.89
C GLY A 29 15.89 12.75 -2.17
N ASN A 30 16.17 11.80 -1.28
CA ASN A 30 15.79 10.40 -1.40
C ASN A 30 14.80 9.98 -0.31
N VAL A 31 13.99 8.94 -0.57
CA VAL A 31 13.13 8.36 0.47
C VAL A 31 14.00 7.85 1.61
N SER A 32 13.68 8.26 2.84
CA SER A 32 14.39 7.84 4.04
C SER A 32 14.49 6.32 4.15
N GLU A 33 15.68 5.79 4.39
CA GLU A 33 15.90 4.35 4.60
C GLU A 33 15.06 3.79 5.76
N ALA A 34 14.86 4.58 6.81
CA ALA A 34 13.97 4.19 7.91
C ALA A 34 12.51 4.07 7.45
N PHE A 35 12.07 4.94 6.54
CA PHE A 35 10.73 4.87 5.97
C PHE A 35 10.58 3.70 4.99
N LYS A 36 11.61 3.40 4.18
CA LYS A 36 11.62 2.19 3.34
C LYS A 36 11.51 0.92 4.17
N ALA A 37 12.31 0.81 5.23
CA ALA A 37 12.27 -0.32 6.15
C ALA A 37 10.90 -0.44 6.82
N TYR A 38 10.31 0.67 7.25
CA TYR A 38 8.98 0.70 7.82
C TYR A 38 7.92 0.17 6.84
N ILE A 39 7.96 0.59 5.57
CA ILE A 39 7.05 0.07 4.53
C ILE A 39 7.28 -1.44 4.30
N GLY A 40 8.52 -1.91 4.34
CA GLY A 40 8.86 -3.33 4.28
C GLY A 40 8.29 -4.17 5.44
N LEU A 41 8.08 -3.57 6.61
CA LEU A 41 7.44 -4.23 7.76
C LEU A 41 5.91 -4.24 7.66
N LEU A 42 5.33 -3.23 7.02
CA LEU A 42 3.88 -3.10 6.90
C LEU A 42 3.28 -4.14 5.97
N PHE A 43 3.89 -4.36 4.80
CA PHE A 43 3.36 -5.25 3.78
C PHE A 43 4.13 -6.57 3.71
N THR A 44 3.40 -7.69 3.68
CA THR A 44 3.99 -8.96 3.22
C THR A 44 4.33 -8.86 1.72
N PRO A 45 5.20 -9.75 1.18
CA PRO A 45 5.50 -9.74 -0.25
C PRO A 45 4.25 -9.91 -1.12
N GLU A 46 3.29 -10.74 -0.69
CA GLU A 46 2.02 -10.95 -1.38
C GLU A 46 1.12 -9.70 -1.36
N GLU A 47 1.04 -9.03 -0.20
CA GLU A 47 0.30 -7.77 -0.07
C GLU A 47 0.94 -6.67 -0.92
N ALA A 48 2.27 -6.60 -0.97
CA ALA A 48 3.02 -5.60 -1.75
C ALA A 48 2.76 -5.75 -3.26
N GLU A 49 2.71 -7.00 -3.76
CA GLU A 49 2.37 -7.30 -5.15
C GLU A 49 1.00 -6.75 -5.58
N VAL A 50 0.05 -6.62 -4.64
CA VAL A 50 -1.26 -6.00 -4.89
C VAL A 50 -1.24 -4.50 -4.63
N ALA A 51 -0.63 -4.07 -3.51
CA ALA A 51 -0.60 -2.69 -3.06
C ALA A 51 0.15 -1.75 -4.01
N GLN A 52 1.12 -2.26 -4.78
CA GLN A 52 1.82 -1.48 -5.81
C GLN A 52 0.90 -0.84 -6.87
N TYR A 53 -0.31 -1.40 -7.05
CA TYR A 53 -1.29 -0.86 -7.99
C TYR A 53 -2.19 0.22 -7.39
N LEU A 54 -2.21 0.34 -6.05
CA LEU A 54 -2.94 1.36 -5.32
C LEU A 54 -2.28 2.73 -5.46
N SER A 55 -3.11 3.77 -5.34
CA SER A 55 -2.66 5.17 -5.28
C SER A 55 -3.15 5.82 -4.00
N VAL A 56 -2.77 7.07 -3.77
CA VAL A 56 -3.35 7.91 -2.70
C VAL A 56 -4.80 8.30 -2.97
N LYS A 57 -5.28 8.09 -4.20
CA LYS A 57 -6.69 8.28 -4.60
C LYS A 57 -7.45 6.94 -4.55
N PRO A 58 -8.74 6.95 -4.20
CA PRO A 58 -9.57 5.75 -4.20
C PRO A 58 -9.63 5.09 -5.58
N GLN A 59 -9.45 3.77 -5.62
CA GLN A 59 -9.48 2.98 -6.85
C GLN A 59 -10.45 1.80 -6.72
N SER A 60 -11.16 1.50 -7.80
CA SER A 60 -12.09 0.37 -7.82
C SER A 60 -11.37 -0.97 -7.90
N ILE A 61 -11.95 -1.99 -7.29
CA ILE A 61 -11.43 -3.37 -7.35
C ILE A 61 -11.23 -3.88 -8.78
N ASN A 62 -12.13 -3.53 -9.70
CA ASN A 62 -12.03 -3.91 -11.11
C ASN A 62 -10.75 -3.39 -11.77
N ARG A 63 -10.33 -2.17 -11.41
CA ARG A 63 -9.11 -1.56 -11.93
C ARG A 63 -7.87 -2.27 -11.40
N ILE A 64 -7.88 -2.60 -10.10
CA ILE A 64 -6.76 -3.28 -9.43
C ILE A 64 -6.62 -4.72 -9.96
N ALA A 65 -7.71 -5.47 -10.07
CA ALA A 65 -7.73 -6.81 -10.65
C ALA A 65 -7.21 -6.84 -12.09
N LYS A 66 -7.64 -5.87 -12.92
CA LYS A 66 -7.15 -5.75 -14.29
C LYS A 66 -5.64 -5.50 -14.35
N LYS A 67 -5.09 -4.71 -13.43
CA LYS A 67 -3.65 -4.39 -13.40
C LYS A 67 -2.78 -5.52 -12.86
N SER A 68 -3.27 -6.22 -11.83
CA SER A 68 -2.58 -7.35 -11.20
C SER A 68 -2.68 -8.65 -12.00
N GLY A 69 -3.63 -8.76 -12.93
CA GLY A 69 -3.89 -10.00 -13.67
C GLY A 69 -4.55 -11.10 -12.83
N LYS A 70 -4.92 -10.81 -11.58
CA LYS A 70 -5.59 -11.71 -10.65
C LYS A 70 -7.12 -11.58 -10.76
N SER A 71 -7.84 -12.57 -10.21
CA SER A 71 -9.31 -12.52 -10.16
C SER A 71 -9.79 -11.40 -9.23
N LYS A 72 -11.06 -10.98 -9.38
CA LYS A 72 -11.62 -9.95 -8.49
C LYS A 72 -11.76 -10.47 -7.07
N GLU A 73 -12.15 -11.73 -6.95
CA GLU A 73 -12.37 -12.43 -5.69
C GLU A 73 -11.06 -12.51 -4.90
N GLU A 74 -9.98 -12.96 -5.54
CA GLU A 74 -8.64 -13.01 -4.93
C GLU A 74 -8.13 -11.64 -4.51
N ILE A 75 -8.29 -10.62 -5.37
CA ILE A 75 -7.88 -9.25 -5.03
C ILE A 75 -8.73 -8.69 -3.89
N LYS A 76 -10.02 -9.05 -3.83
CA LYS A 76 -10.92 -8.60 -2.76
C LYS A 76 -10.44 -9.11 -1.41
N GLU A 77 -10.15 -10.40 -1.33
CA GLU A 77 -9.69 -11.05 -0.09
C GLU A 77 -8.42 -10.37 0.44
N ILE A 78 -7.40 -10.18 -0.43
CA ILE A 78 -6.14 -9.53 -0.04
C ILE A 78 -6.36 -8.07 0.40
N LEU A 79 -7.19 -7.31 -0.32
CA LEU A 79 -7.49 -5.91 0.04
C LEU A 79 -8.27 -5.80 1.35
N GLU A 80 -9.23 -6.70 1.60
CA GLU A 80 -9.97 -6.74 2.87
C GLU A 80 -9.06 -7.07 4.05
N GLU A 81 -8.09 -7.98 3.89
CA GLU A 81 -7.08 -8.25 4.90
C GLU A 81 -6.17 -7.04 5.19
N MET A 82 -5.72 -6.34 4.15
CA MET A 82 -4.94 -5.11 4.30
C MET A 82 -5.74 -3.98 4.97
N THR A 83 -7.04 -3.87 4.68
CA THR A 83 -7.93 -2.90 5.34
C THR A 83 -8.14 -3.27 6.81
N ASN A 84 -8.41 -4.54 7.12
CA ASN A 84 -8.62 -5.03 8.48
C ASN A 84 -7.37 -4.89 9.37
N SER A 85 -6.19 -4.96 8.76
CA SER A 85 -4.91 -4.72 9.43
C SER A 85 -4.57 -3.23 9.54
N GLY A 86 -5.34 -2.35 8.88
CA GLY A 86 -5.18 -0.89 8.93
C GLY A 86 -4.05 -0.34 8.08
N ILE A 87 -3.53 -1.13 7.15
CA ILE A 87 -2.43 -0.73 6.26
C ILE A 87 -2.95 0.18 5.13
N ILE A 88 -4.15 -0.10 4.64
CA ILE A 88 -4.84 0.69 3.62
C ILE A 88 -6.23 1.11 4.11
N GLN A 89 -6.85 2.06 3.42
CA GLN A 89 -8.24 2.43 3.67
C GLN A 89 -9.16 1.96 2.55
N ASP A 90 -10.38 1.61 2.93
CA ASP A 90 -11.50 1.42 2.03
C ASP A 90 -12.54 2.54 2.19
N ILE A 91 -13.26 2.84 1.11
CA ILE A 91 -14.47 3.66 1.15
C ILE A 91 -15.63 2.75 0.77
N GLY A 92 -16.36 2.30 1.79
CA GLY A 92 -17.57 1.50 1.64
C GLY A 92 -17.35 0.12 1.00
N GLY A 93 -16.15 -0.46 1.09
CA GLY A 93 -15.83 -1.79 0.56
C GLY A 93 -15.61 -1.86 -0.97
N TYR A 94 -15.55 -0.73 -1.67
CA TYR A 94 -15.44 -0.71 -3.14
C TYR A 94 -14.27 0.08 -3.69
N SER A 95 -13.71 0.98 -2.89
CA SER A 95 -12.61 1.84 -3.31
C SER A 95 -11.49 1.82 -2.28
N TYR A 96 -10.28 1.47 -2.71
CA TYR A 96 -9.13 1.28 -1.83
C TYR A 96 -8.03 2.29 -2.16
N PHE A 97 -7.30 2.74 -1.13
CA PHE A 97 -6.17 3.67 -1.29
C PHE A 97 -5.15 3.55 -0.16
N LEU A 98 -3.90 3.92 -0.45
CA LEU A 98 -2.85 4.04 0.56
C LEU A 98 -3.25 5.15 1.54
N ALA A 99 -2.99 4.99 2.85
CA ALA A 99 -3.35 5.99 3.85
C ALA A 99 -2.24 6.27 4.89
N MET A 100 -1.41 7.29 4.64
CA MET A 100 -0.33 7.72 5.56
C MET A 100 -0.81 8.14 6.95
N ALA A 101 -2.02 8.70 7.08
CA ALA A 101 -2.56 9.13 8.36
C ALA A 101 -2.81 7.95 9.33
N HIS A 102 -3.07 6.75 8.82
CA HIS A 102 -3.20 5.55 9.66
C HIS A 102 -1.85 4.99 10.06
N LEU A 103 -0.89 5.05 9.13
CA LEU A 103 0.47 4.59 9.39
C LEU A 103 1.16 5.39 10.52
N LEU A 104 0.85 6.68 10.65
CA LEU A 104 1.52 7.54 11.63
C LEU A 104 0.65 7.96 12.84
N ASN A 105 -0.69 8.01 12.72
CA ASN A 105 -1.54 8.64 13.75
C ASN A 105 -2.68 7.78 14.30
N MET A 106 -3.09 6.69 13.66
CA MET A 106 -4.10 5.80 14.27
C MET A 106 -3.40 4.65 14.99
N GLY A 107 -3.52 4.64 16.31
CA GLY A 107 -2.93 3.61 17.15
C GLY A 107 -3.33 2.21 16.67
N PHE A 108 -2.34 1.46 16.19
CA PHE A 108 -2.38 0.04 15.83
C PHE A 108 -2.78 -0.90 16.98
N LYS A 109 -3.32 -0.39 18.09
CA LYS A 109 -3.44 -1.07 19.38
C LYS A 109 -4.18 -2.42 19.30
N ASN A 110 -4.98 -2.64 18.26
CA ASN A 110 -5.72 -3.88 18.02
C ASN A 110 -5.58 -4.45 16.59
N SER A 111 -4.61 -4.02 15.77
CA SER A 111 -4.47 -4.55 14.40
C SER A 111 -3.29 -5.52 14.27
N LYS A 112 -3.41 -6.52 13.38
CA LYS A 112 -2.34 -7.50 13.09
C LYS A 112 -1.02 -6.83 12.67
N THR A 113 -1.08 -5.62 12.14
CA THR A 113 0.09 -4.83 11.75
C THR A 113 0.95 -4.46 12.96
N PHE A 114 0.37 -4.29 14.15
CA PHE A 114 1.15 -4.04 15.37
C PHE A 114 2.13 -5.18 15.66
N GLU A 115 1.69 -6.42 15.49
CA GLU A 115 2.54 -7.61 15.70
C GLU A 115 3.75 -7.64 14.76
N ARG A 116 3.65 -7.01 13.58
CA ARG A 116 4.75 -6.91 12.59
C ARG A 116 5.77 -5.83 12.96
N LEU A 117 5.41 -4.87 13.80
CA LEU A 117 6.25 -3.73 14.19
C LEU A 117 7.10 -4.01 15.44
N GLY A 118 6.87 -5.13 16.13
CA GLY A 118 7.56 -5.53 17.37
C GLY A 118 6.75 -5.20 18.62
#